data_AF-A0A0C1ZPD8-F1
#
_entry.id   AF-A0A0C1ZPD8-F1
#
_cell.length_a   1.000
_cell.length_b   1.000
_cell.length_c   1.000
_cell.angle_alpha   90.00
_cell.angle_beta   90.00
_cell.angle_gamma   90.00
#
_symmetry.space_group_name_H-M   'P 1'
#
loop_
_entity.id
_entity.type
_entity.pdbx_description
1 polymer ?
#
loop_
_entity_poly.entity_id
_entity_poly.type
_entity_poly.pdbx_seq_one_letter_code
_entity_poly.pdbx_strand_id
1 'polypeptide(L)'
;MLVLVFTAGLVASACTVIFVPGEGADGVIRCKTSQDCPELEDNRWRLQCVYGQDQPQDTDKICAPYFEQVECSPGAYPDDHPFALLWADATNDLSRIMYGQCDPSLGGAQGMQGCPAIDGVSCEAGLEVREDGICDDPNASSPAVYGPDVGGAANIAGQDVRDQFCRARFCDEAFVCDTSGLKRLCKPCEGNDPEDFGSGGCGTLFVQGARSPVYTDLAGANCSGDQADEDVELGTAPVQPSMP
;
A
#
# COMPACT_ATOMS: atom_id res chain seq x y z
N MET A 1 39.49 53.76 64.95
CA MET A 1 39.52 53.39 63.52
C MET A 1 38.27 52.57 63.27
N LEU A 2 37.41 53.09 62.39
CA LEU A 2 36.04 52.68 62.12
C LEU A 2 36.04 51.68 60.96
N VAL A 3 35.43 50.49 61.12
CA VAL A 3 34.77 49.77 60.02
C VAL A 3 33.63 48.93 60.60
N LEU A 4 32.40 49.39 60.38
CA LEU A 4 31.19 48.59 60.33
C LEU A 4 31.16 47.86 58.98
N VAL A 5 30.85 46.56 58.96
CA VAL A 5 30.29 45.91 57.77
C VAL A 5 29.01 45.17 58.16
N PHE A 6 27.91 45.71 57.67
CA PHE A 6 26.59 45.10 57.53
C PHE A 6 26.58 44.30 56.23
N THR A 7 26.08 43.06 56.23
CA THR A 7 25.46 42.40 55.05
C THR A 7 24.64 41.20 55.56
N ALA A 8 23.35 41.40 55.83
CA ALA A 8 22.22 41.22 54.91
C ALA A 8 21.90 39.74 54.64
N GLY A 9 20.78 39.29 55.22
CA GLY A 9 20.24 37.95 55.02
C GLY A 9 19.71 37.74 53.60
N LEU A 10 20.01 36.57 53.05
CA LEU A 10 19.35 36.05 51.86
C LEU A 10 18.35 35.00 52.32
N VAL A 11 17.10 35.44 52.50
CA VAL A 11 15.95 34.54 52.47
C VAL A 11 15.81 34.15 50.99
N ALA A 12 16.31 32.97 50.63
CA ALA A 12 16.06 32.41 49.32
C ALA A 12 14.57 32.08 49.24
N SER A 13 13.77 33.02 48.74
CA SER A 13 12.45 32.68 48.20
C SER A 13 12.70 31.81 46.97
N ALA A 14 12.64 30.49 47.15
CA ALA A 14 12.52 29.57 46.04
C ALA A 14 11.16 29.84 45.40
N CYS A 15 11.11 30.80 44.47
CA CYS A 15 10.12 30.78 43.41
C CYS A 15 10.42 29.50 42.64
N THR A 16 9.69 28.42 42.92
CA THR A 16 9.54 27.33 41.97
C THR A 16 8.88 27.94 40.75
N VAL A 17 9.69 28.44 39.82
CA VAL A 17 9.27 28.69 38.45
C VAL A 17 8.92 27.32 37.90
N ILE A 18 7.64 26.98 37.97
CA ILE A 18 7.09 25.89 37.17
C ILE A 18 7.19 26.43 35.74
N PHE A 19 8.28 26.11 35.06
CA PHE A 19 8.34 26.26 33.62
C PHE A 19 7.24 25.35 33.07
N VAL A 20 6.13 25.94 32.63
CA VAL A 20 5.24 25.29 31.68
C VAL A 20 6.16 24.92 30.51
N PRO A 21 6.32 23.63 30.18
CA PRO A 21 7.19 23.22 29.09
C PRO A 21 6.76 23.99 27.85
N GLY A 22 7.70 24.68 27.21
CA GLY A 22 7.43 25.34 25.94
C GLY A 22 6.94 24.34 24.90
N GLU A 23 6.19 24.81 23.91
CA GLU A 23 5.81 24.02 22.73
C GLU A 23 7.04 23.25 22.21
N GLY A 24 6.96 21.92 22.19
CA GLY A 24 8.04 21.02 21.75
C GLY A 24 8.94 20.42 22.83
N ALA A 25 8.75 20.72 24.13
CA ALA A 25 9.58 20.17 25.21
C ALA A 25 9.25 18.72 25.60
N ASP A 26 8.06 18.23 25.27
CA ASP A 26 7.61 16.84 25.49
C ASP A 26 7.66 15.97 24.21
N GLY A 27 8.09 16.55 23.08
CA GLY A 27 8.06 15.88 21.77
C GLY A 27 6.65 15.65 21.22
N VAL A 28 5.62 16.20 21.86
CA VAL A 28 4.22 16.04 21.46
C VAL A 28 3.76 17.29 20.73
N ILE A 29 3.36 17.12 19.47
CA ILE A 29 2.79 18.20 18.69
C ILE A 29 1.33 18.38 19.14
N ARG A 30 1.01 19.58 19.62
CA ARG A 30 -0.33 19.95 20.09
C ARG A 30 -1.10 20.65 18.99
N CYS A 31 -2.42 20.50 19.01
CA CYS A 31 -3.31 21.04 17.98
C CYS A 31 -4.67 21.43 18.56
N LYS A 32 -5.37 22.31 17.86
CA LYS A 32 -6.80 22.61 18.10
C LYS A 32 -7.66 21.97 17.01
N THR A 33 -7.14 21.95 15.80
CA THR A 33 -7.71 21.35 14.59
C THR A 33 -6.66 20.50 13.87
N SER A 34 -7.08 19.64 12.94
CA SER A 34 -6.15 18.81 12.15
C SER A 34 -5.19 19.63 11.29
N GLN A 35 -5.52 20.88 10.96
CA GLN A 35 -4.68 21.78 10.17
C GLN A 35 -3.47 22.32 10.95
N ASP A 36 -3.49 22.23 12.28
CA ASP A 36 -2.36 22.64 13.12
C ASP A 36 -1.26 21.57 13.16
N CYS A 37 -1.54 20.38 12.60
CA CYS A 37 -0.59 19.29 12.52
C CYS A 37 0.33 19.44 11.30
N PRO A 38 1.64 19.19 11.44
CA PRO A 38 2.55 19.26 10.30
C PRO A 38 2.24 18.17 9.28
N GLU A 39 2.58 18.41 8.03
CA GLU A 39 2.55 17.35 7.03
C GLU A 39 3.62 16.31 7.34
N LEU A 40 3.27 15.03 7.15
CA LEU A 40 4.21 13.92 7.31
C LEU A 40 4.92 13.67 5.99
N GLU A 41 6.21 13.35 6.06
CA GLU A 41 6.98 12.89 4.90
C GLU A 41 6.50 11.50 4.41
N ASP A 42 5.87 10.72 5.30
CA ASP A 42 5.30 9.40 4.99
C ASP A 42 3.82 9.52 4.66
N ASN A 43 3.50 9.37 3.38
CA ASN A 43 2.15 9.46 2.83
C ASN A 43 1.19 8.35 3.27
N ARG A 44 1.69 7.29 3.91
CA ARG A 44 0.87 6.21 4.48
C ARG A 44 0.10 6.67 5.71
N TRP A 45 0.52 7.78 6.31
CA TRP A 45 -0.06 8.30 7.54
C TRP A 45 -0.57 9.73 7.33
N ARG A 46 -1.69 10.03 7.97
CA ARG A 46 -2.22 11.38 8.14
C ARG A 46 -2.18 11.74 9.61
N LEU A 47 -1.97 13.00 9.94
CA LEU A 47 -2.13 13.45 11.33
C LEU A 47 -3.59 13.84 11.58
N GLN A 48 -4.16 13.27 12.65
CA GLN A 48 -5.43 13.72 13.20
C GLN A 48 -5.21 14.42 14.53
N CYS A 49 -6.06 15.40 14.79
CA CYS A 49 -6.05 16.13 16.05
C CYS A 49 -7.00 15.47 17.05
N VAL A 50 -6.45 14.69 17.99
CA VAL A 50 -7.19 13.86 18.94
C VAL A 50 -6.82 14.19 20.39
N TYR A 51 -7.70 13.87 21.32
CA TYR A 51 -7.34 13.94 22.74
C TYR A 51 -6.36 12.81 23.07
N GLY A 52 -5.31 13.11 23.82
CA GLY A 52 -4.43 12.08 24.36
C GLY A 52 -5.20 11.12 25.26
N GLN A 53 -4.73 9.88 25.36
CA GLN A 53 -5.30 8.91 26.30
C GLN A 53 -5.23 9.50 27.72
N ASP A 54 -6.34 9.50 28.45
CA ASP A 54 -6.49 10.04 29.80
C ASP A 54 -6.27 11.57 29.95
N GLN A 55 -6.36 12.34 28.86
CA GLN A 55 -6.37 13.80 28.94
C GLN A 55 -7.75 14.36 29.35
N PRO A 56 -7.79 15.39 30.23
CA PRO A 56 -9.01 16.16 30.47
C PRO A 56 -9.55 16.76 29.17
N GLN A 57 -10.88 16.89 29.02
CA GLN A 57 -11.50 17.46 27.82
C GLN A 57 -11.11 18.93 27.57
N ASP A 58 -10.48 19.56 28.57
CA ASP A 58 -10.13 20.97 28.63
C ASP A 58 -8.67 21.23 28.19
N THR A 59 -7.90 20.18 27.87
CA THR A 59 -6.50 20.31 27.43
C THR A 59 -6.37 20.34 25.91
N ASP A 60 -5.30 20.98 25.42
CA ASP A 60 -4.94 20.95 24.00
C ASP A 60 -4.80 19.51 23.51
N LYS A 61 -5.42 19.23 22.35
CA LYS A 61 -5.33 17.95 21.65
C LYS A 61 -3.90 17.73 21.13
N ILE A 62 -3.62 16.52 20.71
CA ILE A 62 -2.34 16.10 20.15
C ILE A 62 -2.53 15.66 18.70
N CYS A 63 -1.51 15.89 17.88
CA CYS A 63 -1.42 15.31 16.55
C CYS A 63 -0.99 13.86 16.70
N ALA A 64 -1.88 12.94 16.35
CA ALA A 64 -1.58 11.51 16.32
C ALA A 64 -1.62 11.02 14.88
N PRO A 65 -0.68 10.17 14.46
CA PRO A 65 -0.78 9.50 13.17
C PRO A 65 -2.01 8.59 13.17
N TYR A 66 -2.77 8.64 12.09
CA TYR A 66 -3.79 7.67 11.77
C TYR A 66 -3.57 7.16 10.34
N PHE A 67 -3.88 5.89 10.15
CA PHE A 67 -3.84 5.27 8.84
C PHE A 67 -5.12 5.65 8.09
N GLU A 68 -4.98 6.37 6.98
CA GLU A 68 -6.11 6.72 6.13
C GLU A 68 -6.63 5.45 5.45
N GLN A 69 -7.91 5.12 5.68
CA GLN A 69 -8.53 3.98 5.04
C GLN A 69 -8.85 4.32 3.60
N VAL A 70 -7.98 3.93 2.68
CA VAL A 70 -8.20 4.05 1.24
C VAL A 70 -9.01 2.85 0.76
N GLU A 71 -10.16 3.12 0.15
CA GLU A 71 -11.01 2.06 -0.41
C GLU A 71 -10.50 1.67 -1.81
N CYS A 72 -10.20 0.40 -2.03
CA CYS A 72 -9.72 -0.15 -3.31
C CYS A 72 -10.84 -0.85 -4.09
N SER A 73 -12.07 -0.38 -3.91
CA SER A 73 -13.24 -0.85 -4.65
C SER A 73 -13.52 0.14 -5.79
N PRO A 74 -13.59 -0.29 -7.06
CA PRO A 74 -13.91 0.60 -8.19
C PRO A 74 -15.20 1.40 -7.98
N GLY A 75 -16.21 0.79 -7.34
CA GLY A 75 -17.49 1.45 -7.04
C GLY A 75 -17.43 2.52 -5.95
N ALA A 76 -16.28 2.75 -5.31
CA ALA A 76 -16.06 3.89 -4.42
C ALA A 76 -15.71 5.18 -5.19
N TYR A 77 -15.43 5.05 -6.50
CA TYR A 77 -15.00 6.13 -7.38
C TYR A 77 -16.03 6.42 -8.48
N PRO A 78 -16.02 7.63 -9.06
CA PRO A 78 -16.80 7.94 -10.25
C PRO A 78 -16.49 6.99 -11.42
N ASP A 79 -17.47 6.74 -12.29
CA ASP A 79 -17.32 5.81 -13.43
C ASP A 79 -16.25 6.25 -14.45
N ASP A 80 -15.92 7.54 -14.50
CA ASP A 80 -14.87 8.11 -15.37
C ASP A 80 -13.50 8.17 -14.70
N HIS A 81 -13.39 7.70 -13.45
CA HIS A 81 -12.11 7.64 -12.75
C HIS A 81 -11.17 6.61 -13.41
N PRO A 82 -9.87 6.92 -13.64
CA PRO A 82 -8.94 6.01 -14.33
C PRO A 82 -8.88 4.60 -13.73
N PHE A 83 -8.88 4.50 -12.39
CA PHE A 83 -8.99 3.22 -11.68
C PHE A 83 -10.26 2.43 -12.02
N ALA A 84 -11.43 3.09 -12.07
CA ALA A 84 -12.69 2.43 -12.37
C ALA A 84 -12.76 1.97 -13.84
N LEU A 85 -12.28 2.81 -14.77
CA LEU A 85 -12.19 2.49 -16.19
C LEU A 85 -11.26 1.31 -16.46
N LEU A 86 -10.04 1.33 -15.90
CA LEU A 86 -9.09 0.25 -16.08
C LEU A 86 -9.58 -1.07 -15.47
N TRP A 87 -10.25 -1.01 -14.32
CA TRP A 87 -10.84 -2.20 -13.72
C TRP A 87 -11.96 -2.78 -14.60
N ALA A 88 -12.81 -1.93 -15.18
CA ALA A 88 -13.83 -2.36 -16.14
C ALA A 88 -13.21 -3.00 -17.40
N ASP A 89 -12.11 -2.43 -17.91
CA ASP A 89 -11.36 -3.01 -19.02
C ASP A 89 -10.71 -4.34 -18.67
N ALA A 90 -10.11 -4.47 -17.48
CA ALA A 90 -9.49 -5.70 -17.01
C ALA A 90 -10.49 -6.84 -16.78
N THR A 91 -11.73 -6.51 -16.44
CA THR A 91 -12.80 -7.48 -16.13
C THR A 91 -13.74 -7.78 -17.29
N ASN A 92 -13.58 -7.09 -18.43
CA ASN A 92 -14.34 -7.39 -19.64
C ASN A 92 -13.96 -8.76 -20.22
N ASP A 93 -14.82 -9.31 -21.10
CA ASP A 93 -14.63 -10.67 -21.64
C ASP A 93 -13.32 -10.86 -22.41
N LEU A 94 -12.82 -9.82 -23.07
CA LEU A 94 -11.62 -9.88 -23.91
C LEU A 94 -10.35 -9.90 -23.06
N SER A 95 -10.28 -9.12 -21.99
CA SER A 95 -9.13 -9.08 -21.08
C SER A 95 -9.18 -10.24 -20.11
N ARG A 96 -10.37 -10.60 -19.62
CA ARG A 96 -10.59 -11.62 -18.58
C ARG A 96 -10.04 -12.99 -18.96
N ILE A 97 -10.09 -13.36 -20.24
CA ILE A 97 -9.52 -14.62 -20.73
C ILE A 97 -8.00 -14.71 -20.54
N MET A 98 -7.29 -13.57 -20.53
CA MET A 98 -5.84 -13.54 -20.34
C MET A 98 -5.44 -14.04 -18.95
N TYR A 99 -6.29 -13.87 -17.94
CA TYR A 99 -6.10 -14.36 -16.57
C TYR A 99 -6.35 -15.86 -16.41
N GLY A 100 -6.64 -16.56 -17.51
CA GLY A 100 -6.82 -18.00 -17.55
C GLY A 100 -5.51 -18.78 -17.43
N GLN A 101 -5.58 -20.04 -17.82
CA GLN A 101 -4.39 -20.89 -17.88
C GLN A 101 -3.37 -20.32 -18.88
N CYS A 102 -2.08 -20.63 -18.66
CA CYS A 102 -1.04 -20.24 -19.59
C CYS A 102 -1.23 -20.96 -20.93
N ASP A 103 -1.70 -20.21 -21.93
CA ASP A 103 -2.13 -20.67 -23.24
C ASP A 103 -1.17 -20.13 -24.32
N PRO A 104 -0.51 -21.02 -25.09
CA PRO A 104 0.39 -20.63 -26.17
C PRO A 104 -0.25 -19.72 -27.23
N SER A 105 -1.57 -19.83 -27.45
CA SER A 105 -2.29 -18.95 -28.37
C SER A 105 -2.46 -17.53 -27.87
N LEU A 106 -2.33 -17.32 -26.55
CA LEU A 106 -2.37 -16.02 -25.87
C LEU A 106 -0.98 -15.53 -25.45
N GLY A 107 0.08 -16.24 -25.85
CA GLY A 107 1.47 -15.89 -25.57
C GLY A 107 2.05 -16.50 -24.30
N GLY A 108 1.28 -17.30 -23.55
CA GLY A 108 1.75 -17.98 -22.34
C GLY A 108 2.19 -19.42 -22.59
N ALA A 109 3.02 -19.96 -21.70
CA ALA A 109 3.39 -21.37 -21.74
C ALA A 109 3.74 -21.88 -20.34
N GLN A 110 3.65 -23.20 -20.15
CA GLN A 110 4.23 -23.83 -18.96
C GLN A 110 5.72 -23.53 -18.87
N GLY A 111 6.23 -23.42 -17.64
CA GLY A 111 7.61 -23.13 -17.34
C GLY A 111 7.94 -21.63 -17.26
N MET A 112 7.08 -20.75 -17.80
CA MET A 112 7.23 -19.29 -17.68
C MET A 112 6.92 -18.81 -16.26
N GLN A 113 7.40 -17.62 -15.89
CA GLN A 113 7.17 -17.07 -14.55
C GLN A 113 5.68 -16.86 -14.26
N GLY A 114 5.23 -17.33 -13.11
CA GLY A 114 3.82 -17.35 -12.72
C GLY A 114 2.95 -18.32 -13.52
N CYS A 115 3.55 -19.21 -14.30
CA CYS A 115 2.89 -20.38 -14.90
C CYS A 115 3.36 -21.67 -14.21
N PRO A 116 2.56 -22.74 -14.26
CA PRO A 116 2.97 -24.05 -13.78
C PRO A 116 4.22 -24.57 -14.51
N ALA A 117 5.07 -25.31 -13.80
CA ALA A 117 6.24 -25.96 -14.37
C ALA A 117 5.87 -26.97 -15.47
N ILE A 118 6.76 -27.14 -16.45
CA ILE A 118 6.63 -28.16 -17.50
C ILE A 118 6.73 -29.53 -16.83
N ASP A 119 5.70 -30.36 -17.05
CA ASP A 119 5.49 -31.66 -16.39
C ASP A 119 5.60 -31.61 -14.85
N GLY A 120 5.43 -30.42 -14.24
CA GLY A 120 5.59 -30.20 -12.81
C GLY A 120 7.05 -30.22 -12.30
N VAL A 121 8.05 -30.21 -13.18
CA VAL A 121 9.46 -30.39 -12.78
C VAL A 121 10.42 -29.31 -13.30
N SER A 122 10.13 -28.68 -14.44
CA SER A 122 11.08 -27.71 -15.03
C SER A 122 10.46 -26.37 -15.37
N CYS A 123 11.19 -25.32 -15.04
CA CYS A 123 10.91 -23.94 -15.43
C CYS A 123 11.87 -23.47 -16.53
N GLU A 124 11.55 -22.32 -17.13
CA GLU A 124 12.49 -21.62 -18.01
C GLU A 124 13.76 -21.19 -17.27
N ALA A 125 14.81 -20.90 -18.04
CA ALA A 125 16.12 -20.62 -17.48
C ALA A 125 16.09 -19.42 -16.51
N GLY A 126 16.60 -19.63 -15.30
CA GLY A 126 16.64 -18.61 -14.25
C GLY A 126 15.46 -18.64 -13.28
N LEU A 127 14.48 -19.50 -13.52
CA LEU A 127 13.33 -19.72 -12.63
C LEU A 127 13.44 -21.06 -11.90
N GLU A 128 12.81 -21.14 -10.73
CA GLU A 128 12.71 -22.34 -9.91
C GLU A 128 11.25 -22.71 -9.67
N VAL A 129 10.98 -24.00 -9.53
CA VAL A 129 9.65 -24.51 -9.17
C VAL A 129 9.44 -24.29 -7.67
N ARG A 130 8.41 -23.53 -7.32
CA ARG A 130 7.99 -23.35 -5.92
C ARG A 130 7.19 -24.56 -5.42
N GLU A 131 6.88 -24.59 -4.12
CA GLU A 131 6.15 -25.71 -3.49
C GLU A 131 4.77 -25.97 -4.11
N ASP A 132 4.13 -24.92 -4.62
CA ASP A 132 2.84 -24.95 -5.32
C ASP A 132 2.96 -25.39 -6.80
N GLY A 133 4.17 -25.67 -7.29
CA GLY A 133 4.41 -26.10 -8.68
C GLY A 133 4.47 -24.95 -9.70
N ILE A 134 4.42 -23.70 -9.23
CA ILE A 134 4.54 -22.50 -10.08
C ILE A 134 6.01 -22.11 -10.24
N CYS A 135 6.37 -21.72 -11.46
CA CYS A 135 7.70 -21.22 -11.77
C CYS A 135 7.86 -19.77 -11.33
N ASP A 136 8.91 -19.48 -10.57
CA ASP A 136 9.18 -18.13 -10.07
C ASP A 136 10.68 -17.82 -10.01
N ASP A 137 11.02 -16.53 -9.96
CA ASP A 137 12.38 -16.11 -9.65
C ASP A 137 12.63 -16.35 -8.15
N PRO A 138 13.62 -17.17 -7.75
CA PRO A 138 13.92 -17.43 -6.35
C PRO A 138 14.36 -16.17 -5.57
N ASN A 139 14.66 -15.06 -6.27
CA ASN A 139 15.03 -13.77 -5.68
C ASN A 139 13.93 -12.71 -5.79
N ALA A 140 12.72 -13.06 -6.24
CA ALA A 140 11.62 -12.12 -6.33
C ALA A 140 11.27 -11.53 -4.96
N SER A 141 11.00 -10.22 -4.91
CA SER A 141 10.57 -9.52 -3.68
C SER A 141 9.18 -9.95 -3.20
N SER A 142 8.34 -10.39 -4.13
CA SER A 142 7.01 -10.93 -3.89
C SER A 142 6.81 -12.15 -4.79
N PRO A 143 6.07 -13.17 -4.33
CA PRO A 143 5.86 -14.38 -5.11
C PRO A 143 5.07 -14.07 -6.40
N ALA A 144 5.40 -14.75 -7.48
CA ALA A 144 4.55 -14.80 -8.66
C ALA A 144 3.24 -15.53 -8.33
N VAL A 145 2.12 -14.95 -8.76
CA VAL A 145 0.78 -15.50 -8.56
C VAL A 145 0.22 -15.98 -9.88
N TYR A 146 -0.22 -17.24 -9.87
CA TYR A 146 -0.92 -17.86 -10.99
C TYR A 146 -2.44 -17.71 -10.79
N GLY A 147 -3.07 -16.86 -11.60
CA GLY A 147 -4.47 -16.47 -11.44
C GLY A 147 -5.48 -17.63 -11.31
N PRO A 148 -5.31 -18.75 -12.03
CA PRO A 148 -6.18 -19.92 -11.88
C PRO A 148 -6.23 -20.55 -10.49
N ASP A 149 -5.16 -20.49 -9.69
CA ASP A 149 -5.09 -21.17 -8.39
C ASP A 149 -5.74 -20.36 -7.26
N VAL A 150 -5.74 -19.02 -7.38
CA VAL A 150 -6.16 -18.09 -6.32
C VAL A 150 -7.58 -17.53 -6.50
N GLY A 151 -8.29 -17.97 -7.54
CA GLY A 151 -9.65 -17.50 -7.79
C GLY A 151 -10.20 -17.84 -9.18
N GLY A 152 -9.36 -18.29 -10.10
CA GLY A 152 -9.76 -18.49 -11.49
C GLY A 152 -9.87 -17.18 -12.26
N ALA A 153 -9.83 -17.27 -13.59
CA ALA A 153 -9.86 -16.12 -14.49
C ALA A 153 -11.01 -15.13 -14.19
N ALA A 154 -12.16 -15.63 -13.72
CA ALA A 154 -13.33 -14.80 -13.46
C ALA A 154 -13.24 -13.97 -12.18
N ASN A 155 -12.63 -14.50 -11.10
CA ASN A 155 -12.57 -13.79 -9.83
C ASN A 155 -11.28 -12.99 -9.67
N ILE A 156 -10.20 -13.41 -10.35
CA ILE A 156 -8.90 -12.75 -10.26
C ILE A 156 -8.74 -11.56 -11.21
N ALA A 157 -9.53 -11.51 -12.29
CA ALA A 157 -9.47 -10.42 -13.25
C ALA A 157 -9.69 -9.07 -12.55
N GLY A 158 -8.76 -8.14 -12.78
CA GLY A 158 -8.77 -6.81 -12.17
C GLY A 158 -8.33 -6.76 -10.71
N GLN A 159 -7.90 -7.86 -10.09
CA GLN A 159 -7.28 -7.80 -8.75
C GLN A 159 -5.93 -7.07 -8.81
N ASP A 160 -5.13 -7.31 -9.84
CA ASP A 160 -3.92 -6.56 -10.15
C ASP A 160 -4.15 -5.06 -10.27
N VAL A 161 -5.29 -4.63 -10.84
CA VAL A 161 -5.69 -3.20 -10.91
C VAL A 161 -5.90 -2.62 -9.52
N ARG A 162 -6.54 -3.39 -8.63
CA ARG A 162 -6.77 -2.96 -7.24
C ARG A 162 -5.47 -2.93 -6.44
N ASP A 163 -4.62 -3.94 -6.60
CA ASP A 163 -3.33 -3.97 -5.94
C ASP A 163 -2.44 -2.84 -6.44
N GLN A 164 -2.33 -2.64 -7.76
CA GLN A 164 -1.53 -1.54 -8.31
C GLN A 164 -2.05 -0.18 -7.84
N PHE A 165 -3.37 0.01 -7.76
CA PHE A 165 -3.92 1.24 -7.20
C PHE A 165 -3.39 1.49 -5.77
N CYS A 166 -3.42 0.48 -4.90
CA CYS A 166 -2.87 0.59 -3.55
C CYS A 166 -1.35 0.82 -3.55
N ARG A 167 -0.60 0.09 -4.38
CA ARG A 167 0.85 0.22 -4.52
C ARG A 167 1.26 1.62 -4.93
N ALA A 168 0.62 2.16 -5.97
CA ALA A 168 0.90 3.49 -6.48
C ALA A 168 0.41 4.57 -5.50
N ARG A 169 -0.76 4.40 -4.87
CA ARG A 169 -1.28 5.35 -3.89
C ARG A 169 -0.35 5.57 -2.69
N PHE A 170 0.35 4.52 -2.27
CA PHE A 170 1.29 4.54 -1.16
C PHE A 170 2.76 4.51 -1.59
N CYS A 171 3.05 4.45 -2.89
CA CYS A 171 4.39 4.23 -3.42
C CYS A 171 5.16 3.08 -2.76
N ASP A 172 4.45 1.98 -2.49
CA ASP A 172 4.99 0.85 -1.76
C ASP A 172 4.38 -0.45 -2.32
N GLU A 173 5.21 -1.30 -2.92
CA GLU A 173 4.77 -2.58 -3.50
C GLU A 173 4.16 -3.53 -2.47
N ALA A 174 4.47 -3.31 -1.18
CA ALA A 174 3.88 -4.06 -0.09
C ALA A 174 2.45 -3.65 0.22
N PHE A 175 1.85 -2.64 -0.44
CA PHE A 175 0.43 -2.33 -0.26
C PHE A 175 -0.44 -3.02 -1.31
N VAL A 176 -1.43 -3.76 -0.86
CA VAL A 176 -2.36 -4.54 -1.70
C VAL A 176 -3.81 -4.25 -1.31
N CYS A 177 -4.73 -4.62 -2.19
CA CYS A 177 -6.15 -4.49 -1.91
C CYS A 177 -6.69 -5.76 -1.22
N ASP A 178 -7.03 -5.64 0.05
CA ASP A 178 -7.72 -6.72 0.78
C ASP A 178 -9.22 -6.66 0.48
N THR A 179 -9.74 -7.71 -0.16
CA THR A 179 -11.15 -7.83 -0.54
C THR A 179 -12.00 -8.68 0.41
N SER A 180 -11.41 -9.22 1.49
CA SER A 180 -12.08 -10.13 2.44
C SER A 180 -13.08 -9.43 3.38
N GLY A 181 -12.95 -8.12 3.56
CA GLY A 181 -13.78 -7.32 4.46
C GLY A 181 -15.08 -6.78 3.85
N LEU A 182 -15.91 -6.13 4.69
CA LEU A 182 -17.10 -5.38 4.23
C LEU A 182 -16.75 -4.21 3.31
N LYS A 183 -15.57 -3.64 3.53
CA LYS A 183 -14.94 -2.66 2.64
C LYS A 183 -13.68 -3.29 2.08
N ARG A 184 -13.40 -3.00 0.80
CA ARG A 184 -12.14 -3.38 0.17
C ARG A 184 -11.15 -2.28 0.47
N LEU A 185 -10.12 -2.55 1.25
CA LEU A 185 -9.21 -1.51 1.73
C LEU A 185 -7.78 -1.81 1.30
N CYS A 186 -7.05 -0.76 0.95
CA CYS A 186 -5.61 -0.85 0.80
C CYS A 186 -4.96 -1.07 2.16
N LYS A 187 -4.07 -2.07 2.24
CA LYS A 187 -3.35 -2.44 3.46
C LYS A 187 -1.95 -2.93 3.11
N PRO A 188 -1.00 -2.88 4.05
CA PRO A 188 0.22 -3.67 3.94
C PRO A 188 -0.16 -5.14 3.74
N CYS A 189 0.51 -5.80 2.82
CA CYS A 189 0.32 -7.21 2.57
C CYS A 189 0.94 -8.01 3.70
N GLU A 190 0.29 -9.10 4.07
CA GLU A 190 0.72 -9.99 5.15
C GLU A 190 0.99 -11.37 4.58
N GLY A 191 2.20 -11.87 4.79
CA GLY A 191 2.60 -13.19 4.30
C GLY A 191 2.83 -13.25 2.78
N ASN A 192 3.57 -14.26 2.37
CA ASN A 192 3.89 -14.53 0.96
C ASN A 192 3.19 -15.80 0.48
N ASP A 193 2.09 -16.19 1.13
CA ASP A 193 1.28 -17.31 0.67
C ASP A 193 0.45 -16.85 -0.53
N PRO A 194 0.63 -17.44 -1.73
CA PRO A 194 -0.17 -17.10 -2.88
C PRO A 194 -1.67 -17.29 -2.65
N GLU A 195 -2.08 -18.24 -1.79
CA GLU A 195 -3.51 -18.49 -1.50
C GLU A 195 -4.21 -17.27 -0.88
N ASP A 196 -3.46 -16.40 -0.20
CA ASP A 196 -3.97 -15.17 0.41
C ASP A 196 -4.08 -14.01 -0.58
N PHE A 197 -3.63 -14.18 -1.83
CA PHE A 197 -3.67 -13.13 -2.84
C PHE A 197 -5.10 -12.65 -3.10
N GLY A 198 -5.30 -11.33 -3.11
CA GLY A 198 -6.61 -10.68 -3.17
C GLY A 198 -7.36 -10.62 -1.83
N SER A 199 -6.85 -11.27 -0.79
CA SER A 199 -7.34 -11.19 0.59
C SER A 199 -6.31 -10.57 1.55
N GLY A 200 -5.34 -9.82 1.01
CA GLY A 200 -4.26 -9.19 1.78
C GLY A 200 -2.90 -9.88 1.68
N GLY A 201 -2.78 -11.01 0.97
CA GLY A 201 -1.50 -11.68 0.73
C GLY A 201 -0.57 -10.91 -0.21
N CYS A 202 0.74 -11.02 0.00
CA CYS A 202 1.74 -10.46 -0.90
C CYS A 202 1.87 -11.32 -2.16
N GLY A 203 1.95 -10.69 -3.32
CA GLY A 203 2.21 -11.39 -4.58
C GLY A 203 2.11 -10.47 -5.78
N THR A 204 2.68 -10.86 -6.90
CA THR A 204 2.55 -10.15 -8.17
C THR A 204 1.89 -11.08 -9.17
N LEU A 205 0.79 -10.62 -9.77
CA LEU A 205 0.09 -11.40 -10.78
C LEU A 205 0.85 -11.45 -12.10
N PHE A 206 1.06 -12.66 -12.60
CA PHE A 206 1.60 -12.90 -13.93
C PHE A 206 0.48 -13.44 -14.81
N VAL A 207 0.29 -12.81 -15.96
CA VAL A 207 -0.74 -13.08 -16.94
C VAL A 207 -0.05 -13.66 -18.16
N GLN A 208 -0.37 -14.91 -18.50
CA GLN A 208 0.26 -15.61 -19.63
C GLN A 208 1.80 -15.63 -19.55
N GLY A 209 2.36 -15.83 -18.35
CA GLY A 209 3.82 -15.94 -18.17
C GLY A 209 4.57 -14.61 -18.07
N ALA A 210 3.87 -13.48 -18.18
CA ALA A 210 4.45 -12.14 -18.06
C ALA A 210 3.82 -11.38 -16.89
N ARG A 211 4.59 -10.53 -16.21
CA ARG A 211 4.06 -9.64 -15.17
C ARG A 211 2.90 -8.84 -15.74
N SER A 212 1.79 -8.73 -15.00
CA SER A 212 0.61 -8.03 -15.52
C SER A 212 0.99 -6.61 -15.97
N PRO A 213 0.56 -6.18 -17.18
CA PRO A 213 0.83 -4.84 -17.71
C PRO A 213 0.13 -3.73 -16.93
N VAL A 214 -0.75 -4.08 -16.00
CA VAL A 214 -1.38 -3.14 -15.06
C VAL A 214 -0.35 -2.57 -14.10
N TYR A 215 0.61 -3.38 -13.64
CA TYR A 215 1.60 -2.95 -12.69
C TYR A 215 2.64 -2.04 -13.34
N THR A 216 2.79 -0.82 -12.86
CA THR A 216 3.83 0.13 -13.32
C THR A 216 5.02 0.14 -12.35
N ASP A 217 6.08 0.84 -12.73
CA ASP A 217 7.22 1.09 -11.86
C ASP A 217 6.90 2.26 -10.92
N LEU A 218 7.07 2.05 -9.62
CA LEU A 218 6.82 3.09 -8.60
C LEU A 218 7.96 4.11 -8.51
N ALA A 219 9.13 3.83 -9.08
CA ALA A 219 10.28 4.76 -9.04
C ALA A 219 10.01 6.09 -9.75
N GLY A 220 9.02 6.14 -10.65
CA GLY A 220 8.56 7.35 -11.34
C GLY A 220 7.30 7.99 -10.75
N ALA A 221 6.67 7.34 -9.76
CA ALA A 221 5.37 7.76 -9.24
C ALA A 221 5.46 9.01 -8.34
N ASN A 222 4.34 9.74 -8.22
CA ASN A 222 4.27 10.90 -7.33
C ASN A 222 4.09 10.48 -5.86
N CYS A 223 5.21 10.20 -5.19
CA CYS A 223 5.24 9.72 -3.82
C CYS A 223 5.19 10.80 -2.74
N SER A 224 4.85 12.05 -3.10
CA SER A 224 4.79 13.14 -2.13
C SER A 224 3.59 13.04 -1.18
N GLY A 225 2.66 12.10 -1.42
CA GLY A 225 1.46 11.92 -0.60
C GLY A 225 0.33 12.89 -0.88
N ASP A 226 0.51 13.79 -1.84
CA ASP A 226 -0.48 14.76 -2.32
C ASP A 226 -1.15 14.33 -3.62
N GLN A 227 -0.92 13.08 -4.05
CA GLN A 227 -1.51 12.55 -5.25
C GLN A 227 -3.02 12.42 -5.05
N ALA A 228 -3.79 13.10 -5.90
CA ALA A 228 -5.22 12.88 -5.98
C ALA A 228 -5.46 11.44 -6.47
N ASP A 229 -6.57 10.82 -6.05
CA ASP A 229 -6.85 9.42 -6.43
C ASP A 229 -6.90 9.24 -7.96
N GLU A 230 -7.26 10.29 -8.69
CA GLU A 230 -7.31 10.34 -10.16
C GLU A 230 -5.93 10.40 -10.85
N ASP A 231 -4.89 10.77 -10.11
CA ASP A 231 -3.52 10.87 -10.60
C ASP A 231 -2.73 9.56 -10.38
N VAL A 232 -3.31 8.56 -9.73
CA VAL A 232 -2.64 7.29 -9.39
C VAL A 232 -2.17 6.58 -10.66
N GLU A 233 -0.88 6.25 -10.71
CA GLU A 233 -0.25 5.65 -11.88
C GLU A 233 -0.67 4.18 -12.04
N LEU A 234 -1.35 3.91 -13.15
CA LEU A 234 -1.85 2.60 -13.52
C LEU A 234 -1.38 2.29 -14.95
N GLY A 235 -1.11 1.02 -15.21
CA GLY A 235 -0.74 0.54 -16.54
C GLY A 235 -1.96 0.32 -17.42
N THR A 236 -1.95 -0.78 -18.16
CA THR A 236 -3.04 -1.13 -19.10
C THR A 236 -3.61 -2.51 -18.81
N ALA A 237 -4.88 -2.73 -19.14
CA ALA A 237 -5.48 -4.06 -19.02
C ALA A 237 -4.74 -5.06 -19.92
N PRO A 238 -4.63 -6.34 -19.51
CA PRO A 238 -4.09 -7.37 -20.39
C PRO A 238 -4.92 -7.49 -21.67
N VAL A 239 -4.27 -7.39 -22.82
CA VAL A 239 -4.93 -7.51 -24.12
C VAL A 239 -4.54 -8.81 -24.79
N GLN A 240 -5.50 -9.45 -25.46
CA GLN A 240 -5.19 -10.60 -26.30
C GLN A 240 -4.23 -10.18 -27.42
N PRO A 241 -3.22 -11.01 -27.74
CA PRO A 241 -2.43 -10.80 -28.93
C PRO A 241 -3.37 -10.77 -30.14
N SER A 242 -3.22 -9.76 -31.00
CA SER A 242 -3.93 -9.77 -32.28
C SER A 242 -3.48 -11.00 -33.08
N MET A 243 -4.39 -11.95 -33.32
CA MET A 243 -4.08 -13.08 -34.20
C MET A 243 -3.69 -12.53 -35.59
N PRO A 244 -2.52 -12.94 -36.14
CA PRO A 244 -2.06 -12.48 -37.46
C PRO A 244 -2.97 -12.96 -38.60
#